data_AF-X1IP21-F1
#
_entry.id   AF-X1IP21-F1
#
_cell.length_a   1.000
_cell.length_b   1.000
_cell.length_c   1.000
_cell.angle_alpha   90.00
_cell.angle_beta   90.00
_cell.angle_gamma   90.00
#
_symmetry.space_group_name_H-M   'P 1'
#
loop_
_entity.id
_entity.type
_entity.pdbx_description
1 polymer ?
#
loop_
_entity_poly.entity_id
_entity_poly.type
_entity_poly.pdbx_seq_one_letter_code
_entity_poly.pdbx_strand_id
1 'polypeptide(L)'
;MMAAHSLEFRPPFLDGRVIAFCSKIPPAWKVYGKKKVEKWILRKAFTGLLPSNISNRVKQAFASGAGSAKVTELIGQRAGSAEGSTYEQTESTIALKSEAEIYYYRLFKEKFPEDSFEKLVTRWDPLTRR
;
A
#
# COMPACT_ATOMS: atom_id res chain seq x y z
N MET A 1 14.34 -2.03 1.39
CA MET A 1 14.28 -3.39 1.96
C MET A 1 15.15 -4.36 1.15
N MET A 2 14.76 -4.81 -0.04
CA MET A 2 15.53 -5.82 -0.82
C MET A 2 16.98 -5.40 -1.13
N ALA A 3 17.19 -4.20 -1.67
CA ALA A 3 18.53 -3.70 -2.00
C ALA A 3 19.44 -3.51 -0.77
N ALA A 4 18.86 -3.27 0.42
CA ALA A 4 19.64 -3.18 1.67
C ALA A 4 20.24 -4.53 2.09
N HIS A 5 19.77 -5.63 1.49
CA HIS A 5 20.26 -6.99 1.69
C HIS A 5 20.87 -7.58 0.41
N SER A 6 21.30 -6.72 -0.53
CA SER A 6 21.91 -7.13 -1.81
C SER A 6 21.02 -8.06 -2.66
N LEU A 7 19.70 -7.96 -2.52
CA LEU A 7 18.74 -8.72 -3.30
C LEU A 7 18.12 -7.85 -4.41
N GLU A 8 18.11 -8.37 -5.63
CA GLU A 8 17.44 -7.75 -6.77
C GLU A 8 15.96 -8.16 -6.80
N PHE A 9 15.05 -7.18 -6.75
CA PHE A 9 13.62 -7.43 -6.91
C PHE A 9 13.18 -7.18 -8.35
N ARG A 10 12.56 -8.19 -8.99
CA ARG A 10 12.02 -8.10 -10.35
C ARG A 10 10.49 -8.22 -10.34
N PRO A 11 9.73 -7.12 -10.50
CA PRO A 11 8.26 -7.14 -10.51
C PRO A 11 7.72 -7.37 -11.94
N PRO A 12 7.30 -8.59 -12.33
CA PRO A 12 6.98 -8.88 -13.73
C PRO A 12 5.76 -8.12 -14.25
N PHE A 13 4.81 -7.81 -13.36
CA PHE A 13 3.61 -7.04 -13.70
C PHE A 13 3.89 -5.55 -14.00
N LEU A 14 5.09 -5.05 -13.69
CA LEU A 14 5.52 -3.68 -14.03
C LEU A 14 6.34 -3.61 -15.33
N ASP A 15 6.51 -4.73 -16.04
CA ASP A 15 7.12 -4.72 -17.37
C ASP A 15 6.28 -3.89 -18.35
N GLY A 16 6.93 -3.01 -19.11
CA GLY A 16 6.26 -2.07 -20.02
C GLY A 16 5.40 -2.77 -21.08
N ARG A 17 5.79 -3.98 -21.54
CA ARG A 17 5.02 -4.77 -22.50
C ARG A 17 3.77 -5.34 -21.86
N VAL A 18 3.88 -5.81 -20.62
CA VAL A 18 2.74 -6.30 -19.83
C VAL A 18 1.75 -5.16 -19.58
N ILE A 19 2.24 -3.98 -19.19
CA ILE A 19 1.41 -2.78 -19.00
C ILE A 19 0.72 -2.39 -20.32
N ALA A 20 1.47 -2.29 -21.42
CA ALA A 20 0.92 -1.94 -22.73
C ALA A 20 -0.17 -2.92 -23.20
N PHE A 21 0.00 -4.21 -22.94
CA PHE A 21 -1.04 -5.21 -23.18
C PHE A 21 -2.25 -4.98 -22.26
N CYS A 22 -2.04 -4.82 -20.96
CA CYS A 22 -3.11 -4.60 -19.98
C CYS A 22 -3.92 -3.32 -20.23
N SER A 23 -3.33 -2.31 -20.84
CA SER A 23 -4.01 -1.07 -21.24
C SER A 23 -5.02 -1.28 -22.36
N LYS A 24 -4.85 -2.32 -23.20
CA LYS A 24 -5.79 -2.67 -24.28
C LYS A 24 -6.98 -3.50 -23.78
N ILE A 25 -6.91 -4.05 -22.57
CA ILE A 25 -7.98 -4.88 -22.00
C ILE A 25 -9.18 -4.00 -21.62
N PRO A 26 -10.42 -4.36 -22.05
CA PRO A 26 -11.62 -3.63 -21.67
C PRO A 26 -11.76 -3.45 -20.14
N PRO A 27 -12.05 -2.23 -19.65
CA PRO A 27 -12.20 -1.99 -18.21
C PRO A 27 -13.24 -2.90 -17.53
N ALA A 28 -14.31 -3.24 -18.24
CA ALA A 28 -15.36 -4.15 -17.77
C ALA A 28 -14.86 -5.57 -17.42
N TRP A 29 -13.69 -5.97 -17.92
CA TRP A 29 -13.08 -7.27 -17.59
C TRP A 29 -12.09 -7.19 -16.44
N LYS A 30 -11.65 -5.97 -16.06
CA LYS A 30 -10.78 -5.75 -14.89
C LYS A 30 -11.58 -5.85 -13.59
N VAL A 31 -12.85 -5.43 -13.62
CA VAL A 31 -13.84 -5.62 -12.55
C VAL A 31 -15.13 -6.11 -13.19
N TYR A 32 -15.51 -7.36 -12.95
CA TYR A 32 -16.53 -8.05 -13.75
C TYR A 32 -17.77 -8.48 -12.96
N GLY A 33 -18.92 -8.39 -13.63
CA GLY A 33 -20.21 -8.93 -13.17
C GLY A 33 -20.85 -8.18 -12.00
N LYS A 34 -22.05 -8.62 -11.62
CA LYS A 34 -22.84 -7.99 -10.53
C LYS A 34 -22.13 -7.98 -9.18
N LYS A 35 -21.29 -9.00 -8.91
CA LYS A 35 -20.48 -9.12 -7.70
C LYS A 35 -19.20 -8.28 -7.72
N LYS A 36 -18.93 -7.53 -8.79
CA LYS A 36 -17.73 -6.67 -8.96
C LYS A 36 -16.42 -7.39 -8.64
N VAL A 37 -16.23 -8.60 -9.21
CA VAL A 37 -15.03 -9.40 -8.95
C VAL A 37 -13.80 -8.69 -9.51
N GLU A 38 -12.83 -8.37 -8.66
CA GLU A 38 -11.60 -7.71 -9.07
C GLU A 38 -10.63 -8.64 -9.78
N LYS A 39 -9.86 -8.07 -10.71
CA LYS A 39 -8.83 -8.77 -11.49
C LYS A 39 -9.41 -10.00 -12.21
N TRP A 40 -10.68 -9.95 -12.60
CA TRP A 40 -11.41 -11.11 -13.10
C TRP A 40 -10.72 -11.75 -14.31
N ILE A 41 -10.32 -10.95 -15.31
CA ILE A 41 -9.62 -11.45 -16.49
C ILE A 41 -8.29 -12.13 -16.16
N LEU A 42 -7.56 -11.62 -15.16
CA LEU A 42 -6.33 -12.25 -14.68
C LEU A 42 -6.63 -13.61 -14.06
N ARG A 43 -7.68 -13.71 -13.24
CA ARG A 43 -8.11 -14.99 -12.65
C ARG A 43 -8.51 -16.00 -13.73
N LYS A 44 -9.18 -15.54 -14.79
CA LYS A 44 -9.56 -16.38 -15.94
C LYS A 44 -8.36 -16.87 -16.74
N ALA A 45 -7.37 -15.99 -17.00
CA ALA A 45 -6.16 -16.36 -17.74
C ALA A 45 -5.35 -17.47 -17.06
N PHE A 46 -5.44 -17.63 -15.74
CA PHE A 46 -4.73 -18.66 -14.96
C PHE A 46 -5.66 -19.77 -14.44
N THR A 47 -6.90 -19.86 -14.93
CA THR A 47 -7.80 -20.96 -14.54
C THR A 47 -7.23 -22.29 -15.04
N GLY A 48 -7.19 -23.30 -14.16
CA GLY A 48 -6.57 -24.60 -14.46
C GLY A 48 -5.07 -24.68 -14.13
N LEU A 49 -4.39 -23.53 -13.94
CA LEU A 49 -2.98 -23.49 -13.50
C LEU A 49 -2.84 -23.39 -11.97
N LEU A 50 -3.87 -22.88 -11.28
CA LEU A 50 -3.89 -22.72 -9.83
C LEU A 50 -5.12 -23.42 -9.22
N PRO A 51 -5.02 -23.93 -7.98
CA PRO A 51 -6.17 -24.42 -7.24
C PRO A 51 -7.29 -23.37 -7.15
N SER A 52 -8.54 -23.85 -7.22
CA SER A 52 -9.73 -22.98 -7.30
C SER A 52 -9.90 -22.06 -6.08
N ASN A 53 -9.45 -22.49 -4.91
CA ASN A 53 -9.44 -21.68 -3.69
C ASN A 53 -8.43 -20.52 -3.75
N ILE A 54 -7.34 -20.66 -4.51
CA ILE A 54 -6.35 -19.59 -4.74
C ILE A 54 -6.84 -18.64 -5.84
N SER A 55 -7.30 -19.18 -6.98
CA SER A 55 -7.73 -18.38 -8.12
C SER A 55 -8.95 -17.50 -7.82
N ASN A 56 -9.80 -17.92 -6.87
CA ASN A 56 -11.00 -17.19 -6.45
C ASN A 56 -10.87 -16.48 -5.10
N ARG A 57 -9.67 -16.47 -4.49
CA ARG A 57 -9.45 -15.83 -3.19
C ARG A 57 -9.68 -14.32 -3.26
N VAL A 58 -10.37 -13.76 -2.26
CA VAL A 58 -10.56 -12.31 -2.11
C VAL A 58 -9.24 -11.63 -1.78
N LYS A 59 -8.99 -10.46 -2.37
CA LYS A 59 -7.81 -9.64 -2.03
C LYS A 59 -7.82 -9.28 -0.54
N GLN A 60 -6.67 -9.43 0.09
CA GLN A 60 -6.40 -8.90 1.43
C GLN A 60 -5.32 -7.82 1.33
N ALA A 61 -5.38 -6.83 2.22
CA ALA A 61 -4.30 -5.85 2.39
C ALA A 61 -3.06 -6.54 2.96
N PHE A 62 -1.87 -6.04 2.64
CA PHE A 62 -0.62 -6.66 3.11
C PHE A 62 -0.52 -6.66 4.63
N ALA A 63 -0.84 -5.54 5.29
CA ALA A 63 -0.75 -5.43 6.74
C ALA A 63 -1.68 -6.42 7.48
N SER A 64 -2.91 -6.61 6.97
CA SER A 64 -3.85 -7.60 7.51
C SER A 64 -3.40 -9.02 7.19
N GLY A 65 -2.98 -9.29 5.95
CA GLY A 65 -2.57 -10.62 5.52
C GLY A 65 -1.27 -11.12 6.18
N ALA A 66 -0.38 -10.21 6.56
CA ALA A 66 0.84 -10.51 7.29
C ALA A 66 0.68 -10.44 8.82
N GLY A 67 -0.50 -10.02 9.32
CA GLY A 67 -0.75 -9.82 10.74
C GLY A 67 -0.06 -8.59 11.36
N SER A 68 0.61 -7.75 10.56
CA SER A 68 1.37 -6.60 11.06
C SER A 68 0.50 -5.41 11.45
N ALA A 69 -0.78 -5.38 11.05
CA ALA A 69 -1.69 -4.30 11.38
C ALA A 69 -1.76 -4.04 12.90
N LYS A 70 -1.81 -5.10 13.71
CA LYS A 70 -1.85 -4.96 15.18
C LYS A 70 -0.52 -4.44 15.75
N VAL A 71 0.60 -4.86 15.17
CA VAL A 71 1.93 -4.39 15.58
C VAL A 71 2.07 -2.89 15.30
N THR A 72 1.60 -2.42 14.15
CA THR A 72 1.59 -0.99 13.82
C THR A 72 0.78 -0.15 14.82
N GLU A 73 -0.38 -0.67 15.24
CA GLU A 73 -1.21 -0.03 16.26
C GLU A 73 -0.49 0.07 17.62
N LEU A 74 0.14 -1.02 18.07
CA LEU A 74 0.88 -1.06 19.34
C LEU A 74 2.09 -0.12 19.34
N ILE A 75 2.79 -0.01 18.21
CA ILE A 75 3.88 0.96 18.04
C ILE A 75 3.36 2.38 18.20
N GLY A 76 2.23 2.70 17.56
CA GLY A 76 1.57 3.99 17.70
C GLY A 76 1.24 4.32 19.17
N GLN A 77 0.56 3.41 19.86
CA GLN A 77 0.17 3.58 21.27
C GLN A 77 1.37 3.83 22.18
N ARG A 78 2.46 3.07 21.97
CA ARG A 78 3.69 3.23 22.76
C ARG A 78 4.38 4.57 22.50
N ALA A 79 4.35 5.03 21.24
CA ALA A 79 4.94 6.31 20.87
C ALA A 79 4.10 7.52 21.35
N GLY A 80 2.77 7.44 21.25
CA GLY A 80 1.85 8.50 21.69
C GLY A 80 1.81 8.70 23.21
N SER A 81 2.07 7.64 23.99
CA SER A 81 2.10 7.72 25.46
C SER A 81 3.31 8.49 26.02
N ALA A 82 4.34 8.75 25.22
CA ALA A 82 5.59 9.36 25.67
C ALA A 82 5.64 10.89 25.48
N GLU A 83 4.87 11.46 24.56
CA GLU A 83 4.89 12.89 24.22
C GLU A 83 3.48 13.35 23.86
N GLY A 84 2.98 14.40 24.53
CA GLY A 84 1.64 14.94 24.35
C GLY A 84 1.28 15.15 22.88
N SER A 85 0.47 14.26 22.33
CA SER A 85 0.19 14.19 20.89
C SER A 85 -0.73 15.34 20.47
N THR A 86 -0.14 16.43 20.00
CA THR A 86 -0.87 17.35 19.12
C THR A 86 -0.69 16.82 17.71
N TYR A 87 -1.77 16.70 16.94
CA TYR A 87 -1.69 16.28 15.54
C TYR A 87 -0.73 17.22 14.80
N GLU A 88 0.43 16.70 14.41
CA GLU A 88 1.41 17.46 13.64
C GLU A 88 0.85 17.63 12.22
N GLN A 89 0.70 18.90 11.80
CA GLN A 89 0.59 19.19 10.38
C GLN A 89 2.00 19.12 9.81
N THR A 90 2.17 18.35 8.74
CA THR A 90 3.35 18.48 7.89
C THR A 90 3.30 19.86 7.22
N GLU A 91 4.45 20.42 6.87
CA GLU A 91 4.57 21.66 6.07
C GLU A 91 3.82 21.51 4.73
N SER A 92 3.71 20.27 4.24
CA SER A 92 2.95 19.91 3.04
C SER A 92 1.42 19.91 3.20
N THR A 93 0.86 20.39 4.32
CA THR A 93 -0.58 20.38 4.68
C THR A 93 -1.23 19.00 4.80
N ILE A 94 -0.44 17.93 4.85
CA ILE A 94 -0.97 16.59 5.12
C ILE A 94 -1.21 16.45 6.61
N ALA A 95 -2.46 16.20 6.98
CA ALA A 95 -2.85 15.86 8.33
C ALA A 95 -2.54 14.38 8.61
N LEU A 96 -1.65 14.13 9.57
CA LEU A 96 -1.40 12.81 10.13
C LEU A 96 -2.57 12.43 11.03
N LYS A 97 -3.16 11.24 10.85
CA LYS A 97 -4.42 10.82 11.49
C LYS A 97 -4.28 9.63 12.42
N SER A 98 -3.07 9.19 12.71
CA SER A 98 -2.82 8.15 13.73
C SER A 98 -1.50 8.36 14.45
N GLU A 99 -1.40 7.86 15.67
CA GLU A 99 -0.16 7.90 16.46
C GLU A 99 0.98 7.17 15.74
N ALA A 100 0.68 6.10 15.00
CA ALA A 100 1.67 5.40 14.19
C ALA A 100 2.17 6.25 13.02
N GLU A 101 1.29 6.99 12.35
CA GLU A 101 1.68 7.95 11.30
C GLU A 101 2.58 9.05 11.86
N ILE A 102 2.23 9.63 13.02
CA ILE A 102 3.04 10.64 13.72
C ILE A 102 4.41 10.08 14.09
N TYR A 103 4.45 8.89 14.69
CA TYR A 103 5.70 8.24 15.08
C TYR A 103 6.64 8.00 13.89
N TYR A 104 6.12 7.41 12.80
CA TYR A 104 6.95 7.17 11.61
C TYR A 104 7.37 8.46 10.93
N TYR A 105 6.53 9.50 10.97
CA TYR A 105 6.87 10.82 10.44
C TYR A 105 8.02 11.47 11.22
N ARG A 106 7.98 11.44 12.56
CA ARG A 106 9.09 11.92 13.41
C ARG A 106 10.39 11.17 13.11
N LEU A 107 10.33 9.83 13.05
CA LEU A 107 11.49 9.02 12.69
C LEU A 107 12.03 9.36 11.30
N PHE A 108 11.14 9.63 10.35
CA PHE A 108 11.53 10.08 9.01
C PHE A 108 12.26 11.43 9.05
N LYS A 109 11.75 12.44 9.77
CA LYS A 109 12.41 13.75 9.89
C LYS A 109 13.71 13.70 10.71
N GLU A 110 13.85 12.77 11.64
CA GLU A 110 15.12 12.51 12.33
C GLU A 110 16.20 12.02 11.35
N LYS A 111 15.84 11.16 10.38
CA LYS A 111 16.78 10.60 9.40
C LYS A 111 16.97 11.48 8.16
N PHE A 112 15.95 12.23 7.78
CA PHE A 112 15.90 13.08 6.60
C PHE A 112 15.37 14.47 7.00
N PRO A 113 16.21 15.30 7.65
CA PRO A 113 15.77 16.59 8.18
C PRO A 113 15.40 17.60 7.10
N GLU A 114 15.91 17.45 5.87
CA GLU A 114 15.73 18.41 4.79
C GLU A 114 14.29 18.49 4.26
N ASP A 115 13.79 19.70 4.07
CA ASP A 115 12.42 19.96 3.62
C ASP A 115 12.12 19.45 2.20
N SER A 116 13.17 19.22 1.39
CA SER A 116 13.01 18.63 0.06
C SER A 116 12.41 17.23 0.10
N PHE A 117 12.71 16.45 1.14
CA PHE A 117 12.18 15.08 1.28
C PHE A 117 10.72 15.06 1.73
N GLU A 118 10.29 16.08 2.46
CA GLU A 118 8.91 16.19 2.94
C GLU A 118 7.91 16.35 1.79
N LYS A 119 8.33 16.98 0.67
CA LYS A 119 7.54 17.08 -0.56
C LYS A 119 7.23 15.73 -1.21
N LEU A 120 7.93 14.66 -0.80
CA LEU A 120 7.71 13.29 -1.27
C LEU A 120 6.76 12.50 -0.36
N VAL A 121 6.32 13.10 0.76
CA VAL A 121 5.37 12.48 1.68
C VAL A 121 3.96 12.70 1.15
N THR A 122 3.17 11.63 1.14
CA THR A 122 1.74 11.68 0.78
C THR A 122 0.98 10.70 1.65
N ARG A 123 -0.28 11.03 1.97
CA ARG A 123 -1.18 10.10 2.65
C ARG A 123 -2.07 9.43 1.62
N TRP A 124 -1.86 8.13 1.41
CA TRP A 124 -2.75 7.33 0.58
C TRP A 124 -4.06 7.03 1.32
N ASP A 125 -5.16 7.58 0.82
CA ASP A 125 -6.50 7.34 1.37
C ASP A 125 -7.38 6.75 0.25
N PRO A 126 -7.66 5.43 0.29
CA PRO A 126 -8.36 4.76 -0.81
C PRO A 126 -9.84 5.14 -0.92
N LEU A 127 -10.39 5.86 0.06
CA LEU A 127 -11.79 6.30 0.11
C LEU A 127 -11.95 7.76 -0.33
N THR A 128 -10.89 8.56 -0.26
CA THR A 128 -10.87 9.93 -0.80
C THR A 128 -10.09 9.94 -2.11
N ARG A 129 -10.74 9.46 -3.18
CA ARG A 129 -10.26 9.74 -4.53
C ARG A 129 -10.49 11.22 -4.82
N ARG A 130 -9.41 11.99 -4.96
CA ARG A 130 -9.41 13.18 -5.82
C ARG A 130 -9.47 12.73 -7.28
#